data_AF-A0A9P9X819-F1
#
_entry.id   AF-A0A9P9X819-F1
#
_cell.length_a   1.000
_cell.length_b   1.000
_cell.length_c   1.000
_cell.angle_alpha   90.00
_cell.angle_beta   90.00
_cell.angle_gamma   90.00
#
_symmetry.space_group_name_H-M   'P 1'
#
loop_
_entity.id
_entity.type
_entity.pdbx_description
1 polymer ?
#
loop_
_entity_poly.entity_id
_entity_poly.type
_entity_poly.pdbx_seq_one_letter_code
_entity_poly.pdbx_strand_id
1 'polypeptide(L)'
;MPFAQLILGAPGSGKSTYCDGMHQFMGAIGRACSVVNLDPANDHTNYPKALDIRDLVKLEDIMAGDKLGPNGGILYALEELEHNMEWLEEGLKEFSEDYILFDCPGQVELYTHHNSLRNIFSRLQKIGFRLVVVHLSDSFCLTQPSLYISNLLLALRAMLQMDMPHINVLTKIDKVASYDDLPFNLEYYTDVDDLSYLIPYLEEESPAMRNEKFSRLNEAVSNMIESYSLVRFEVLAVEDKKSMMHLLRVIDRAGGYAFGSAEGANDSVWQVAMRNESSMMEVQDIQERWVDRKAEYDELERKEWEEQAKMREEDDPSAGQAPPPPADDYDPDFGDMTIPADSGIKVVRKNK
;
A
#
# COMPACT_ATOMS: atom_id res chain seq x y z
N MET A 1 9.05 -20.86 11.39
CA MET A 1 9.77 -19.92 10.47
C MET A 1 8.86 -18.74 10.29
N PRO A 2 9.22 -17.56 10.82
CA PRO A 2 8.32 -16.40 10.81
C PRO A 2 8.23 -15.79 9.41
N PHE A 3 7.03 -15.32 9.07
CA PHE A 3 6.77 -14.61 7.83
C PHE A 3 6.45 -13.15 8.15
N ALA A 4 6.89 -12.24 7.30
CA ALA A 4 6.60 -10.83 7.51
C ALA A 4 6.44 -10.05 6.22
N GLN A 5 5.69 -8.95 6.33
CA GLN A 5 5.57 -7.93 5.30
C GLN A 5 6.36 -6.71 5.71
N LEU A 6 7.08 -6.16 4.74
CA LEU A 6 7.71 -4.85 4.84
C LEU A 6 6.88 -3.84 4.05
N ILE A 7 6.20 -2.94 4.74
CA ILE A 7 5.27 -2.00 4.11
C ILE A 7 6.04 -0.72 3.77
N LEU A 8 6.29 -0.49 2.48
CA LEU A 8 6.97 0.69 1.95
C LEU A 8 6.01 1.56 1.14
N GLY A 9 6.40 2.79 0.86
CA GLY A 9 5.65 3.71 0.03
C GLY A 9 5.80 5.15 0.47
N ALA A 10 5.55 6.08 -0.46
CA ALA A 10 5.66 7.51 -0.22
C ALA A 10 4.72 7.99 0.91
N PRO A 11 4.93 9.19 1.49
CA PRO A 11 3.98 9.75 2.45
C PRO A 11 2.59 9.85 1.82
N GLY A 12 1.55 9.52 2.58
CA GLY A 12 0.16 9.54 2.09
C GLY A 12 -0.29 8.31 1.29
N SER A 13 0.59 7.34 0.97
CA SER A 13 0.19 6.13 0.22
C SER A 13 -0.69 5.14 1.00
N GLY A 14 -0.90 5.36 2.29
CA GLY A 14 -1.79 4.53 3.13
C GLY A 14 -1.11 3.38 3.86
N LYS A 15 0.20 3.45 4.15
CA LYS A 15 0.95 2.40 4.87
C LYS A 15 0.33 1.99 6.21
N SER A 16 0.13 2.94 7.12
CA SER A 16 -0.45 2.65 8.44
C SER A 16 -1.91 2.19 8.35
N THR A 17 -2.68 2.73 7.40
CA THR A 17 -4.06 2.28 7.10
C THR A 17 -4.07 0.83 6.61
N TYR A 18 -3.13 0.46 5.73
CA TYR A 18 -2.97 -0.91 5.28
C TYR A 18 -2.56 -1.84 6.42
N CYS A 19 -1.62 -1.43 7.28
CA CYS A 19 -1.22 -2.21 8.45
C CYS A 19 -2.39 -2.48 9.39
N ASP A 20 -3.24 -1.47 9.65
CA ASP A 20 -4.46 -1.62 10.44
C ASP A 20 -5.46 -2.58 9.79
N GLY A 21 -5.81 -2.32 8.52
CA GLY A 21 -6.74 -3.15 7.76
C GLY A 21 -6.28 -4.60 7.63
N MET A 22 -4.99 -4.82 7.38
CA MET A 22 -4.40 -6.16 7.27
C MET A 22 -4.36 -6.88 8.62
N HIS A 23 -4.03 -6.17 9.71
CA HIS A 23 -4.08 -6.74 11.05
C HIS A 23 -5.50 -7.20 11.43
N GLN A 24 -6.50 -6.36 11.17
CA GLN A 24 -7.91 -6.70 11.42
C GLN A 24 -8.38 -7.86 10.51
N PHE A 25 -8.02 -7.83 9.23
CA PHE A 25 -8.39 -8.86 8.26
C PHE A 25 -7.78 -10.22 8.63
N MET A 26 -6.48 -10.27 8.96
CA MET A 26 -5.81 -11.49 9.41
C MET A 26 -6.44 -12.02 10.70
N GLY A 27 -6.73 -11.14 11.67
CA GLY A 27 -7.43 -11.53 12.89
C GLY A 27 -8.81 -12.12 12.62
N ALA A 28 -9.58 -11.54 11.70
CA ALA A 28 -10.90 -12.03 11.32
C ALA A 28 -10.89 -13.41 10.64
N ILE A 29 -9.82 -13.75 9.91
CA ILE A 29 -9.64 -15.09 9.33
C ILE A 29 -8.95 -16.08 10.28
N GLY A 30 -8.69 -15.67 11.53
CA GLY A 30 -8.08 -16.52 12.57
C GLY A 30 -6.57 -16.67 12.47
N ARG A 31 -5.89 -15.76 11.77
CA ARG A 31 -4.42 -15.73 11.64
C ARG A 31 -3.85 -14.70 12.61
N ALA A 32 -3.00 -15.15 13.52
CA ALA A 32 -2.30 -14.27 14.45
C ALA A 32 -1.37 -13.31 13.69
N CYS A 33 -1.47 -12.02 14.01
CA CYS A 33 -0.75 -10.97 13.33
C CYS A 33 -0.32 -9.89 14.32
N SER A 34 0.95 -9.51 14.26
CA SER A 34 1.55 -8.49 15.11
C SER A 34 2.17 -7.37 14.27
N VAL A 35 1.94 -6.12 14.66
CA VAL A 35 2.42 -4.94 13.91
C VAL A 35 3.59 -4.29 14.64
N VAL A 36 4.71 -4.12 13.94
CA VAL A 36 5.91 -3.42 14.41
C VAL A 36 5.95 -2.04 13.75
N ASN A 37 5.86 -0.99 14.57
CA ASN A 37 5.99 0.39 14.10
C ASN A 37 7.46 0.79 14.02
N LEU A 38 7.96 1.04 12.81
CA LEU A 38 9.29 1.57 12.54
C LEU A 38 9.28 3.04 12.12
N ASP A 39 8.12 3.70 12.04
CA ASP A 39 8.02 5.13 11.81
C ASP A 39 8.08 5.92 13.14
N PRO A 40 9.18 6.62 13.44
CA PRO A 40 9.31 7.40 14.67
C PRO A 40 8.44 8.66 14.67
N ALA A 41 7.95 9.10 13.50
CA ALA A 41 7.06 10.25 13.36
C ALA A 41 5.57 9.88 13.52
N ASN A 42 5.24 8.59 13.58
CA ASN A 42 3.87 8.12 13.69
C ASN A 42 3.46 7.85 15.15
N ASP A 43 2.87 8.86 15.79
CA ASP A 43 2.49 8.81 17.19
C ASP A 43 1.07 8.29 17.47
N HIS A 44 0.19 8.38 16.47
CA HIS A 44 -1.21 7.98 16.53
C HIS A 44 -1.53 6.85 15.54
N THR A 45 -1.29 5.60 15.94
CA THR A 45 -1.69 4.43 15.14
C THR A 45 -3.03 3.87 15.61
N ASN A 46 -3.81 3.34 14.67
CA ASN A 46 -5.11 2.71 14.96
C ASN A 46 -5.01 1.21 15.31
N TYR A 47 -3.82 0.62 15.16
CA TYR A 47 -3.55 -0.78 15.50
C TYR A 47 -2.75 -0.93 16.81
N PRO A 48 -2.86 -2.10 17.48
CA PRO A 48 -1.97 -2.44 18.59
C PRO A 48 -0.55 -2.66 18.10
N LYS A 49 0.40 -1.96 18.70
CA LYS A 49 1.83 -2.08 18.38
C LYS A 49 2.45 -3.19 19.21
N ALA A 50 3.04 -4.19 18.55
CA ALA A 50 3.85 -5.22 19.20
C ALA A 50 5.21 -4.65 19.63
N LEU A 51 5.83 -3.86 18.76
CA LEU A 51 7.03 -3.09 19.03
C LEU A 51 6.90 -1.70 18.40
N ASP A 52 7.52 -0.70 19.03
CA ASP A 52 7.54 0.67 18.54
C ASP A 52 8.97 1.23 18.63
N ILE A 53 9.52 1.67 17.50
CA ILE A 53 10.85 2.29 17.44
C ILE A 53 10.99 3.49 18.40
N ARG A 54 9.88 4.14 18.74
CA ARG A 54 9.86 5.28 19.69
C ARG A 54 10.26 4.88 21.11
N ASP A 55 10.17 3.60 21.46
CA ASP A 55 10.64 3.07 22.74
C ASP A 55 12.18 2.92 22.78
N LEU A 56 12.80 2.77 21.61
CA LEU A 56 14.26 2.79 21.46
C LEU A 56 14.76 4.23 21.37
N VAL A 57 14.17 5.05 20.51
CA VAL A 57 14.60 6.42 20.25
C VAL A 57 13.45 7.34 19.88
N LYS A 58 13.35 8.49 20.55
CA LYS A 58 12.32 9.50 20.28
C LYS A 58 12.81 10.52 19.27
N LEU A 59 11.97 10.83 18.28
CA LEU A 59 12.31 11.75 17.20
C LEU A 59 12.61 13.16 17.74
N GLU A 60 11.86 13.61 18.74
CA GLU A 60 12.02 14.93 19.35
C GLU A 60 13.38 15.06 20.04
N ASP A 61 13.83 14.00 20.70
CA ASP A 61 15.12 13.97 21.40
C ASP A 61 16.28 14.04 20.41
N ILE A 62 16.20 13.31 19.28
CA ILE A 62 17.19 13.38 18.19
C ILE A 62 17.24 14.81 17.61
N MET A 63 16.09 15.36 17.25
CA MET A 63 16.00 16.68 16.63
C MET A 63 16.56 17.78 17.55
N ALA A 64 16.29 17.70 18.85
CA ALA A 64 16.79 18.66 19.83
C ALA A 64 18.29 18.49 20.11
N GLY A 65 18.77 17.24 20.24
CA GLY A 65 20.17 16.93 20.55
C GLY A 65 21.13 17.26 19.41
N ASP A 66 20.82 16.77 18.21
CA ASP A 66 21.72 16.82 17.05
C ASP A 66 21.40 17.97 16.08
N LYS A 67 20.40 18.80 16.39
CA LYS A 67 19.93 19.92 15.56
C LYS A 67 19.56 19.48 14.14
N LEU A 68 18.98 18.29 14.02
CA LEU A 68 18.51 17.72 12.77
C LEU A 68 17.09 18.20 12.46
N GLY A 69 16.76 18.31 11.16
CA GLY A 69 15.38 18.45 10.72
C GLY A 69 14.63 17.11 10.77
N PRO A 70 13.30 17.09 10.57
CA PRO A 70 12.48 15.88 10.69
C PRO A 70 12.99 14.69 9.85
N ASN A 71 13.31 14.91 8.57
CA ASN A 71 13.82 13.85 7.69
C ASN A 71 15.19 13.30 8.15
N GLY A 72 16.05 14.18 8.66
CA GLY A 72 17.33 13.78 9.24
C GLY A 72 17.17 12.99 10.54
N GLY A 73 16.19 13.36 11.37
CA GLY A 73 15.86 12.64 12.59
C GLY A 73 15.30 11.23 12.32
N ILE A 74 14.42 11.07 11.32
CA ILE A 74 13.92 9.75 10.91
C ILE A 74 15.05 8.85 10.42
N LEU A 75 15.96 9.41 9.61
CA LEU A 75 17.12 8.68 9.11
C LEU A 75 18.01 8.20 10.26
N TYR A 76 18.33 9.11 11.18
CA TYR A 76 19.11 8.81 12.37
C TYR A 76 18.44 7.73 13.23
N ALA A 77 17.12 7.78 13.41
CA ALA A 77 16.39 6.77 14.18
C ALA A 77 16.55 5.36 13.58
N LEU A 78 16.54 5.24 12.25
CA LEU A 78 16.79 3.97 11.58
C LEU A 78 18.25 3.53 11.64
N GLU A 79 19.19 4.47 11.60
CA GLU A 79 20.61 4.16 11.86
C GLU A 79 20.78 3.63 13.29
N GLU A 80 20.15 4.25 14.28
CA GLU A 80 20.20 3.79 15.67
C GLU A 80 19.58 2.39 15.83
N LEU A 81 18.46 2.12 15.15
CA LEU A 81 17.89 0.78 15.10
C LEU A 81 18.84 -0.24 14.45
N GLU A 82 19.52 0.13 13.36
CA GLU A 82 20.51 -0.72 12.70
C GLU A 82 21.70 -1.05 13.61
N HIS A 83 22.13 -0.10 14.45
CA HIS A 83 23.17 -0.33 15.45
C HIS A 83 22.70 -1.18 16.63
N ASN A 84 21.42 -1.07 17.01
CA ASN A 84 20.82 -1.78 18.14
C ASN A 84 19.87 -2.91 17.68
N MET A 85 20.26 -3.65 16.63
CA MET A 85 19.44 -4.72 16.04
C MET A 85 19.05 -5.81 17.04
N GLU A 86 19.85 -6.04 18.09
CA GLU A 86 19.52 -6.99 19.16
C GLU A 86 18.18 -6.66 19.84
N TRP A 87 17.84 -5.36 20.00
CA TRP A 87 16.54 -4.93 20.55
C TRP A 87 15.37 -5.45 19.70
N LEU A 88 15.48 -5.31 18.37
CA LEU A 88 14.45 -5.78 17.44
C LEU A 88 14.39 -7.31 17.43
N GLU A 89 15.54 -7.98 17.39
CA GLU A 89 15.61 -9.44 17.40
C GLU A 89 15.04 -10.05 18.68
N GLU A 90 15.26 -9.43 19.84
CA GLU A 90 14.71 -9.88 21.12
C GLU A 90 13.22 -9.63 21.22
N GLY A 91 12.75 -8.44 20.84
CA GLY A 91 11.32 -8.13 20.83
C GLY A 91 10.52 -9.06 19.91
N LEU A 92 11.08 -9.43 18.75
CA LEU A 92 10.42 -10.33 17.80
C LEU A 92 10.30 -11.78 18.29
N LYS A 93 11.10 -12.22 19.30
CA LYS A 93 11.00 -13.59 19.82
C LYS A 93 9.67 -13.86 20.52
N GLU A 94 9.09 -12.84 21.16
CA GLU A 94 7.79 -12.94 21.83
C GLU A 94 6.64 -13.20 20.84
N PHE A 95 6.84 -12.82 19.57
CA PHE A 95 5.85 -12.93 18.48
C PHE A 95 6.29 -13.90 17.39
N SER A 96 7.12 -14.90 17.73
CA SER A 96 7.76 -15.80 16.76
C SER A 96 6.80 -16.70 15.97
N GLU A 97 5.59 -16.91 16.49
CA GLU A 97 4.51 -17.68 15.83
C GLU A 97 3.52 -16.78 15.05
N ASP A 98 3.59 -15.45 15.24
CA ASP A 98 2.72 -14.50 14.58
C ASP A 98 3.23 -14.16 13.18
N TYR A 99 2.31 -13.73 12.32
CA TYR A 99 2.68 -13.01 11.11
C TYR A 99 3.04 -11.57 11.44
N ILE A 100 4.17 -11.07 10.95
CA ILE A 100 4.66 -9.73 11.32
C ILE A 100 4.41 -8.72 10.21
N LEU A 101 3.84 -7.56 10.54
CA LEU A 101 3.74 -6.40 9.65
C LEU A 101 4.69 -5.31 10.13
N PHE A 102 5.63 -4.88 9.29
CA PHE A 102 6.51 -3.75 9.58
C PHE A 102 5.97 -2.48 8.91
N ASP A 103 5.42 -1.56 9.70
CA ASP A 103 5.05 -0.23 9.20
C ASP A 103 6.29 0.66 9.16
N CYS A 104 6.76 1.02 7.97
CA CYS A 104 7.99 1.78 7.79
C CYS A 104 7.76 3.28 7.57
N PRO A 105 8.78 4.11 7.87
CA PRO A 105 8.65 5.54 7.65
C PRO A 105 8.38 5.87 6.19
N GLY A 106 7.57 6.90 5.95
CA GLY A 106 7.16 7.30 4.60
C GLY A 106 8.23 7.95 3.72
N GLN A 107 9.39 8.32 4.27
CA GLN A 107 10.42 9.05 3.53
C GLN A 107 11.03 8.17 2.44
N VAL A 108 10.99 8.65 1.21
CA VAL A 108 11.34 7.87 0.01
C VAL A 108 12.84 7.58 -0.07
N GLU A 109 13.65 8.45 0.51
CA GLU A 109 15.11 8.37 0.56
C GLU A 109 15.60 7.10 1.28
N LEU A 110 14.80 6.57 2.21
CA LEU A 110 15.13 5.41 3.04
C LEU A 110 15.24 4.10 2.26
N TYR A 111 14.45 3.97 1.19
CA TYR A 111 14.42 2.78 0.33
C TYR A 111 14.87 3.06 -1.11
N THR A 112 15.39 4.26 -1.38
CA THR A 112 15.99 4.63 -2.68
C THR A 112 17.48 4.91 -2.60
N HIS A 113 17.97 5.49 -1.52
CA HIS A 113 19.38 5.92 -1.39
C HIS A 113 20.06 5.41 -0.13
N HIS A 114 19.31 5.22 0.96
CA HIS A 114 19.88 4.74 2.21
C HIS A 114 19.95 3.21 2.29
N ASN A 115 20.96 2.70 2.99
CA ASN A 115 21.16 1.25 3.14
C ASN A 115 20.62 0.70 4.46
N SER A 116 20.32 1.52 5.47
CA SER A 116 19.90 1.00 6.80
C SER A 116 18.70 0.09 6.74
N LEU A 117 17.65 0.49 6.01
CA LEU A 117 16.44 -0.33 5.88
C LEU A 117 16.78 -1.70 5.28
N ARG A 118 17.53 -1.71 4.16
CA ARG A 118 18.01 -2.94 3.53
C ARG A 118 18.84 -3.79 4.48
N ASN A 119 19.76 -3.19 5.24
CA ASN A 119 20.65 -3.88 6.16
C ASN A 119 19.89 -4.53 7.32
N ILE A 120 18.96 -3.79 7.94
CA ILE A 120 18.05 -4.26 9.00
C ILE A 120 17.31 -5.51 8.52
N PHE A 121 16.62 -5.42 7.39
CA PHE A 121 15.81 -6.54 6.88
C PHE A 121 16.66 -7.69 6.33
N SER A 122 17.83 -7.41 5.76
CA SER A 122 18.78 -8.46 5.36
C SER A 122 19.30 -9.25 6.57
N ARG A 123 19.46 -8.59 7.73
CA ARG A 123 19.82 -9.26 8.98
C ARG A 123 18.66 -10.13 9.49
N LEU A 124 17.42 -9.65 9.41
CA LEU A 124 16.23 -10.46 9.72
C LEU A 124 16.08 -11.69 8.81
N GLN A 125 16.38 -11.58 7.52
CA GLN A 125 16.40 -12.75 6.62
C GLN A 125 17.43 -13.80 7.04
N LYS A 126 18.63 -13.37 7.48
CA LYS A 126 19.70 -14.29 7.93
C LYS A 126 19.33 -15.09 9.17
N ILE A 127 18.45 -14.56 10.03
CA ILE A 127 17.93 -15.27 11.21
C ILE A 127 16.66 -16.09 10.90
N GLY A 128 16.23 -16.15 9.64
CA GLY A 128 15.21 -17.08 9.16
C GLY A 128 13.83 -16.47 8.87
N PHE A 129 13.69 -15.14 8.86
CA PHE A 129 12.44 -14.51 8.42
C PHE A 129 12.27 -14.61 6.91
N ARG A 130 11.05 -14.95 6.48
CA ARG A 130 10.63 -14.85 5.07
C ARG A 130 9.91 -13.52 4.88
N LEU A 131 10.59 -12.60 4.21
CA LEU A 131 10.13 -11.22 4.00
C LEU A 131 9.56 -11.03 2.60
N VAL A 132 8.46 -10.29 2.51
CA VAL A 132 7.91 -9.75 1.27
C VAL A 132 7.77 -8.25 1.41
N VAL A 133 8.28 -7.50 0.45
CA VAL A 133 8.12 -6.06 0.39
C VAL A 133 6.79 -5.75 -0.29
N VAL A 134 5.94 -4.97 0.36
CA VAL A 134 4.68 -4.46 -0.17
C VAL A 134 4.86 -2.96 -0.35
N HIS A 135 5.06 -2.52 -1.60
CA HIS A 135 5.31 -1.13 -1.92
C HIS A 135 4.02 -0.46 -2.39
N LEU A 136 3.49 0.42 -1.54
CA LEU A 136 2.23 1.12 -1.74
C LEU A 136 2.43 2.43 -2.51
N SER A 137 1.70 2.55 -3.61
CA SER A 137 1.60 3.74 -4.45
C SER A 137 0.16 4.22 -4.48
N ASP A 138 -0.09 5.50 -4.20
CA ASP A 138 -1.44 6.08 -4.28
C ASP A 138 -1.95 6.07 -5.72
N SER A 139 -3.18 5.59 -5.97
CA SER A 139 -3.81 5.57 -7.30
C SER A 139 -3.92 6.95 -7.95
N PHE A 140 -3.83 8.03 -7.18
CA PHE A 140 -3.73 9.40 -7.71
C PHE A 140 -2.56 9.57 -8.69
N CYS A 141 -1.49 8.77 -8.57
CA CYS A 141 -0.36 8.83 -9.52
C CYS A 141 -0.76 8.46 -10.96
N LEU A 142 -1.91 7.83 -11.18
CA LEU A 142 -2.41 7.49 -12.51
C LEU A 142 -3.01 8.69 -13.26
N THR A 143 -3.44 9.73 -12.53
CA THR A 143 -4.16 10.89 -13.09
C THR A 143 -3.31 11.74 -14.04
N GLN A 144 -1.99 11.67 -13.91
CA GLN A 144 -1.05 12.40 -14.75
C GLN A 144 0.02 11.45 -15.28
N PRO A 145 0.19 11.33 -16.60
CA PRO A 145 1.29 10.59 -17.22
C PRO A 145 2.66 10.78 -16.55
N SER A 146 3.05 12.01 -16.20
CA SER A 146 4.36 12.26 -15.57
C SER A 146 4.46 11.70 -14.14
N LEU A 147 3.36 11.74 -13.37
CA LEU A 147 3.30 11.13 -12.04
C LEU A 147 3.38 9.61 -12.13
N TYR A 148 2.69 9.01 -13.11
CA TYR A 148 2.72 7.56 -13.33
C TYR A 148 4.14 7.09 -13.68
N ILE A 149 4.82 7.72 -14.64
CA ILE A 149 6.21 7.39 -15.01
C ILE A 149 7.15 7.56 -13.80
N SER A 150 6.98 8.62 -13.02
CA SER A 150 7.77 8.85 -11.80
C SER A 150 7.56 7.75 -10.77
N ASN A 151 6.32 7.29 -10.60
CA ASN A 151 6.00 6.16 -9.72
C ASN A 151 6.61 4.84 -10.22
N LEU A 152 6.61 4.58 -11.54
CA LEU A 152 7.28 3.41 -12.12
C LEU A 152 8.78 3.40 -11.84
N LEU A 153 9.44 4.54 -12.03
CA LEU A 153 10.87 4.69 -11.72
C LEU A 153 11.16 4.49 -10.24
N LEU A 154 10.29 5.01 -9.38
CA LEU A 154 10.42 4.84 -7.94
C LEU A 154 10.26 3.37 -7.52
N ALA A 155 9.22 2.70 -8.02
CA ALA A 155 8.97 1.28 -7.77
C ALA A 155 10.15 0.42 -8.24
N LEU A 156 10.64 0.65 -9.46
CA LEU A 156 11.81 -0.06 -9.99
C LEU A 156 13.05 0.18 -9.11
N ARG A 157 13.26 1.43 -8.66
CA ARG A 157 14.39 1.75 -7.77
C ARG A 157 14.28 1.03 -6.42
N ALA A 158 13.08 1.01 -5.82
CA ALA A 158 12.81 0.32 -4.56
C ALA A 158 13.07 -1.20 -4.69
N MET A 159 12.59 -1.82 -5.77
CA MET A 159 12.82 -3.24 -6.06
C MET A 159 14.32 -3.58 -6.12
N LEU A 160 15.10 -2.77 -6.82
CA LEU A 160 16.55 -2.95 -6.94
C LEU A 160 17.29 -2.72 -5.62
N GLN A 161 16.83 -1.77 -4.81
CA GLN A 161 17.49 -1.43 -3.55
C GLN A 161 17.21 -2.48 -2.47
N MET A 162 15.97 -2.99 -2.39
CA MET A 162 15.58 -3.93 -1.33
C MET A 162 16.06 -5.35 -1.58
N ASP A 163 16.14 -5.81 -2.83
CA ASP A 163 16.63 -7.15 -3.20
C ASP A 163 15.88 -8.30 -2.48
N MET A 164 14.55 -8.21 -2.45
CA MET A 164 13.63 -9.16 -1.81
C MET A 164 12.41 -9.39 -2.69
N PRO A 165 11.60 -10.45 -2.48
CA PRO A 165 10.30 -10.58 -3.12
C PRO A 165 9.49 -9.30 -2.91
N HIS A 166 9.03 -8.69 -4.00
CA HIS A 166 8.48 -7.34 -3.99
C HIS A 166 7.17 -7.31 -4.77
N ILE A 167 6.13 -6.76 -4.15
CA ILE A 167 4.80 -6.58 -4.75
C ILE A 167 4.52 -5.08 -4.72
N ASN A 168 4.30 -4.49 -5.89
CA ASN A 168 3.83 -3.12 -5.96
C ASN A 168 2.30 -3.12 -5.90
N VAL A 169 1.73 -2.16 -5.18
CA VAL A 169 0.29 -2.08 -4.95
C VAL A 169 -0.18 -0.66 -5.20
N LEU A 170 -1.19 -0.51 -6.06
CA LEU A 170 -1.93 0.73 -6.23
C LEU A 170 -3.02 0.80 -5.17
N THR A 171 -2.85 1.66 -4.18
CA THR A 171 -3.80 1.86 -3.07
C THR A 171 -4.87 2.89 -3.44
N LYS A 172 -5.96 2.93 -2.67
CA LYS A 172 -7.08 3.86 -2.88
C LYS A 172 -7.69 3.71 -4.28
N ILE A 173 -7.73 2.49 -4.80
CA ILE A 173 -8.26 2.23 -6.15
C ILE A 173 -9.75 2.60 -6.25
N ASP A 174 -10.45 2.55 -5.13
CA ASP A 174 -11.83 3.03 -4.95
C ASP A 174 -12.01 4.50 -5.33
N LYS A 175 -10.96 5.33 -5.22
CA LYS A 175 -11.05 6.76 -5.55
C LYS A 175 -10.85 7.07 -7.03
N VAL A 176 -10.41 6.10 -7.85
CA VAL A 176 -10.09 6.36 -9.26
C VAL A 176 -11.27 6.93 -10.03
N ALA A 177 -12.49 6.41 -9.84
CA ALA A 177 -13.69 6.92 -10.50
C ALA A 177 -14.07 8.36 -10.12
N SER A 178 -13.48 8.91 -9.05
CA SER A 178 -13.70 10.29 -8.62
C SER A 178 -12.71 11.29 -9.26
N TYR A 179 -11.66 10.78 -9.90
CA TYR A 179 -10.66 11.59 -10.61
C TYR A 179 -11.07 11.84 -12.06
N ASP A 180 -10.23 12.59 -12.79
CA ASP A 180 -10.40 12.79 -14.23
C ASP A 180 -10.23 11.46 -14.99
N ASP A 181 -10.93 11.34 -16.12
CA ASP A 181 -10.88 10.15 -16.98
C ASP A 181 -9.44 9.80 -17.36
N LEU A 182 -9.07 8.54 -17.12
CA LEU A 182 -7.76 8.04 -17.48
C LEU A 182 -7.65 7.85 -19.00
N PRO A 183 -6.49 8.17 -19.61
CA PRO A 183 -6.23 7.90 -21.03
C PRO A 183 -6.42 6.45 -21.47
N PHE A 184 -6.19 5.51 -20.55
CA PHE A 184 -6.26 4.06 -20.79
C PHE A 184 -7.06 3.35 -19.69
N ASN A 185 -7.37 2.07 -19.90
CA ASN A 185 -8.00 1.24 -18.88
C ASN A 185 -7.02 0.94 -17.73
N LEU A 186 -7.54 0.50 -16.59
CA LEU A 186 -6.71 0.18 -15.43
C LEU A 186 -5.69 -0.94 -15.70
N GLU A 187 -6.03 -1.90 -16.57
CA GLU A 187 -5.14 -3.00 -16.96
C GLU A 187 -3.82 -2.50 -17.56
N TYR A 188 -3.89 -1.49 -18.44
CA TYR A 188 -2.70 -0.83 -19.00
C TYR A 188 -1.74 -0.35 -17.91
N TYR A 189 -2.28 0.28 -16.85
CA TYR A 189 -1.46 0.81 -15.76
C TYR A 189 -0.96 -0.27 -14.80
N THR A 190 -1.76 -1.31 -14.53
CA THR A 190 -1.39 -2.38 -13.61
C THR A 190 -0.35 -3.32 -14.21
N ASP A 191 -0.48 -3.65 -15.49
CA ASP A 191 0.45 -4.54 -16.19
C ASP A 191 1.65 -3.78 -16.80
N VAL A 192 1.63 -2.44 -16.76
CA VAL A 192 2.68 -1.58 -17.33
C VAL A 192 2.89 -1.93 -18.81
N ASP A 193 1.78 -1.94 -19.54
CA ASP A 193 1.78 -2.25 -20.97
C ASP A 193 2.42 -1.10 -21.77
N ASP A 194 2.82 -1.38 -23.02
CA ASP A 194 3.62 -0.54 -23.92
C ASP A 194 3.53 0.98 -23.63
N LEU A 195 4.54 1.50 -22.93
CA LEU A 195 4.58 2.88 -22.43
C LEU A 195 4.74 3.89 -23.57
N SER A 196 5.04 3.44 -24.79
CA SER A 196 5.08 4.32 -25.96
C SER A 196 3.72 4.97 -26.23
N TYR A 197 2.62 4.32 -25.87
CA TYR A 197 1.28 4.91 -25.97
C TYR A 197 1.08 6.11 -25.05
N LEU A 198 1.85 6.23 -23.97
CA LEU A 198 1.78 7.35 -23.02
C LEU A 198 2.57 8.58 -23.48
N ILE A 199 3.51 8.43 -24.42
CA ILE A 199 4.39 9.51 -24.87
C ILE A 199 3.62 10.73 -25.39
N PRO A 200 2.60 10.59 -26.26
CA PRO A 200 1.82 11.74 -26.72
C PRO A 200 1.15 12.50 -25.57
N TYR A 201 0.64 11.79 -24.56
CA TYR A 201 0.02 12.40 -23.39
C TYR A 201 1.03 13.14 -22.50
N LEU A 202 2.25 12.60 -22.34
CA LEU A 202 3.35 13.29 -21.66
C LEU A 202 3.76 14.60 -22.35
N GLU A 203 3.76 14.62 -23.67
CA GLU A 203 4.07 15.83 -24.46
C GLU A 203 2.95 16.88 -24.38
N GLU A 204 1.71 16.46 -24.13
CA GLU A 204 0.57 17.34 -23.97
C GLU A 204 0.56 18.07 -22.62
N GLU A 205 1.05 17.43 -21.54
CA GLU A 205 1.08 18.01 -20.18
C GLU A 205 1.83 19.33 -20.07
N SER A 206 2.92 19.51 -20.83
CA SER A 206 3.74 20.73 -20.75
C SER A 206 4.35 21.13 -22.08
N PRO A 207 4.28 22.43 -22.47
CA PRO A 207 4.97 22.94 -23.65
C PRO A 207 6.48 22.69 -23.67
N ALA A 208 7.10 22.56 -22.49
CA ALA A 208 8.53 22.25 -22.36
C ALA A 208 8.86 20.79 -22.75
N MET A 209 7.89 19.88 -22.59
CA MET A 209 8.03 18.45 -22.92
C MET A 209 7.91 18.18 -24.42
N ARG A 210 7.35 19.11 -25.21
CA ARG A 210 7.24 19.05 -26.69
C ARG A 210 8.56 19.32 -27.44
N ASN A 211 9.68 19.10 -26.77
CA ASN A 211 11.01 19.28 -27.33
C ASN A 211 11.61 17.91 -27.60
N GLU A 212 12.21 17.75 -28.78
CA GLU A 212 12.81 16.50 -29.28
C GLU A 212 13.76 15.83 -28.26
N LYS A 213 14.42 16.63 -27.40
CA LYS A 213 15.27 16.08 -26.32
C LYS A 213 14.48 15.35 -25.24
N PHE A 214 13.31 15.84 -24.86
CA PHE A 214 12.46 15.23 -23.84
C PHE A 214 11.73 14.01 -24.40
N SER A 215 11.26 14.03 -25.66
CA SER A 215 10.73 12.84 -26.33
C SER A 215 11.74 11.68 -26.28
N ARG A 216 12.99 11.94 -26.68
CA ARG A 216 14.06 10.93 -26.64
C ARG A 216 14.38 10.43 -25.22
N LEU A 217 14.23 11.29 -24.21
CA LEU A 217 14.41 10.88 -22.81
C LEU A 217 13.25 9.99 -22.36
N ASN A 218 12.01 10.37 -22.65
CA ASN A 218 10.81 9.60 -22.30
C ASN A 218 10.82 8.23 -22.98
N GLU A 219 11.22 8.17 -24.26
CA GLU A 219 11.44 6.90 -24.96
C GLU A 219 12.51 6.05 -24.28
N ALA A 220 13.65 6.64 -23.89
CA ALA A 220 14.72 5.90 -23.22
C ALA A 220 14.27 5.36 -21.85
N VAL A 221 13.51 6.15 -21.09
CA VAL A 221 12.92 5.74 -19.81
C VAL A 221 11.90 4.61 -20.00
N SER A 222 11.00 4.75 -20.97
CA SER A 222 9.98 3.74 -21.31
C SER A 222 10.63 2.41 -21.68
N ASN A 223 11.57 2.45 -22.64
CA ASN A 223 12.35 1.29 -23.05
C ASN A 223 13.09 0.64 -21.87
N MET A 224 13.65 1.44 -20.95
CA MET A 224 14.33 0.92 -19.77
C MET A 224 13.35 0.15 -18.86
N ILE A 225 12.19 0.72 -18.54
CA ILE A 225 11.20 0.10 -17.67
C ILE A 225 10.70 -1.21 -18.29
N GLU A 226 10.33 -1.18 -19.57
CA GLU A 226 9.84 -2.34 -20.32
C GLU A 226 10.89 -3.45 -20.44
N SER A 227 12.16 -3.08 -20.71
CA SER A 227 13.24 -4.06 -20.89
C SER A 227 13.45 -4.96 -19.67
N TYR A 228 13.19 -4.44 -18.46
CA TYR A 228 13.27 -5.24 -17.24
C TYR A 228 11.97 -6.01 -16.99
N SER A 229 10.81 -5.50 -17.42
CA SER A 229 9.48 -6.13 -17.21
C SER A 229 9.26 -6.57 -15.75
N LEU A 230 9.85 -5.85 -14.79
CA LEU A 230 9.82 -6.19 -13.37
C LEU A 230 8.64 -5.53 -12.65
N VAL A 231 8.21 -4.37 -13.14
CA VAL A 231 7.20 -3.56 -12.46
C VAL A 231 5.82 -4.02 -12.93
N ARG A 232 5.04 -4.52 -11.98
CA ARG A 232 3.61 -4.80 -12.09
C ARG A 232 2.94 -4.36 -10.81
N PHE A 233 1.69 -3.95 -10.88
CA PHE A 233 0.88 -3.56 -9.73
C PHE A 233 -0.30 -4.49 -9.51
N GLU A 234 -0.53 -4.84 -8.25
CA GLU A 234 -1.83 -5.27 -7.77
C GLU A 234 -2.64 -4.04 -7.33
N VAL A 235 -3.97 -4.15 -7.26
CA VAL A 235 -4.83 -3.06 -6.78
C VAL A 235 -5.35 -3.33 -5.38
N LEU A 236 -5.54 -2.25 -4.61
CA LEU A 236 -6.00 -2.33 -3.23
C LEU A 236 -7.03 -1.24 -2.89
N ALA A 237 -8.19 -1.70 -2.44
CA ALA A 237 -9.12 -0.95 -1.61
C ALA A 237 -9.12 -1.60 -0.21
N VAL A 238 -8.63 -0.90 0.81
CA VAL A 238 -8.42 -1.47 2.15
C VAL A 238 -9.73 -1.88 2.81
N GLU A 239 -10.81 -1.15 2.53
CA GLU A 239 -12.14 -1.43 3.08
C GLU A 239 -12.84 -2.60 2.38
N ASP A 240 -12.38 -3.01 1.19
CA ASP A 240 -12.94 -4.15 0.48
C ASP A 240 -12.28 -5.47 0.90
N LYS A 241 -13.09 -6.34 1.50
CA LYS A 241 -12.69 -7.68 1.95
C LYS A 241 -12.15 -8.53 0.79
N LYS A 242 -12.72 -8.41 -0.41
CA LYS A 242 -12.29 -9.21 -1.57
C LYS A 242 -10.90 -8.77 -2.05
N SER A 243 -10.68 -7.47 -2.15
CA SER A 243 -9.39 -6.85 -2.47
C SER A 243 -8.30 -7.24 -1.46
N MET A 244 -8.57 -7.12 -0.15
CA MET A 244 -7.67 -7.55 0.92
C MET A 244 -7.34 -9.05 0.83
N MET A 245 -8.35 -9.88 0.56
CA MET A 245 -8.18 -11.33 0.39
C MET A 245 -7.29 -11.68 -0.80
N HIS A 246 -7.51 -11.02 -1.94
CA HIS A 246 -6.71 -11.20 -3.15
C HIS A 246 -5.24 -10.82 -2.90
N LEU A 247 -5.00 -9.61 -2.38
CA LEU A 247 -3.65 -9.13 -2.12
C LEU A 247 -2.91 -10.03 -1.12
N LEU A 248 -3.56 -10.46 -0.03
CA LEU A 248 -2.94 -11.39 0.93
C LEU A 248 -2.54 -12.71 0.26
N ARG A 249 -3.34 -13.24 -0.67
CA ARG A 249 -2.98 -14.46 -1.41
C ARG A 249 -1.76 -14.27 -2.29
N VAL A 250 -1.67 -13.13 -2.98
CA VAL A 250 -0.50 -12.80 -3.80
C VAL A 250 0.76 -12.70 -2.93
N ILE A 251 0.65 -12.02 -1.77
CA ILE A 251 1.73 -11.91 -0.79
C ILE A 251 2.14 -13.28 -0.24
N ASP A 252 1.20 -14.10 0.17
CA ASP A 252 1.46 -15.43 0.73
C ASP A 252 2.12 -16.36 -0.30
N ARG A 253 1.77 -16.23 -1.58
CA ARG A 253 2.43 -16.94 -2.67
C ARG A 253 3.87 -16.45 -2.87
N ALA A 254 4.08 -15.14 -2.91
CA ALA A 254 5.41 -14.54 -3.08
C ALA A 254 6.35 -14.86 -1.90
N GLY A 255 5.84 -14.78 -0.67
CA GLY A 255 6.58 -15.11 0.55
C GLY A 255 6.71 -16.62 0.79
N GLY A 256 5.93 -17.43 0.08
CA GLY A 256 5.87 -18.88 0.21
C GLY A 256 5.16 -19.39 1.46
N TYR A 257 4.33 -18.55 2.09
CA TYR A 257 3.42 -18.93 3.18
C TYR A 257 2.39 -19.96 2.68
N ALA A 258 1.87 -19.76 1.46
CA ALA A 258 0.90 -20.66 0.83
C ALA A 258 1.42 -22.10 0.60
N PHE A 259 2.75 -22.31 0.60
CA PHE A 259 3.39 -23.61 0.39
C PHE A 259 3.92 -24.24 1.69
N GLY A 260 3.80 -23.54 2.82
CA GLY A 260 4.29 -24.02 4.11
C GLY A 260 3.40 -25.11 4.69
N SER A 261 4.01 -26.19 5.17
CA SER A 261 3.39 -27.17 6.07
C SER A 261 3.49 -26.69 7.51
N ALA A 262 2.88 -25.55 7.84
CA ALA A 262 2.81 -25.09 9.23
C ALA A 262 1.75 -25.92 9.97
N GLU A 263 2.21 -26.95 10.67
CA GLU A 263 1.46 -27.62 11.72
C GLU A 263 1.18 -26.61 12.84
N GLY A 264 -0.06 -26.13 12.95
CA GLY A 264 -0.54 -25.48 14.16
C GLY A 264 -1.30 -24.18 13.96
N ALA A 265 -2.56 -24.29 13.48
CA ALA A 265 -3.73 -23.48 13.88
C ALA A 265 -4.71 -23.40 12.70
N ASN A 266 -5.76 -24.23 12.67
CA ASN A 266 -6.94 -24.12 11.78
C ASN A 266 -6.73 -23.90 10.25
N ASP A 267 -5.48 -23.96 9.76
CA ASP A 267 -5.03 -23.60 8.42
C ASP A 267 -5.60 -24.48 7.30
N SER A 268 -6.27 -25.59 7.64
CA SER A 268 -6.82 -26.51 6.66
C SER A 268 -7.83 -25.86 5.72
N VAL A 269 -8.68 -24.95 6.19
CA VAL A 269 -9.73 -24.32 5.38
C VAL A 269 -9.14 -23.26 4.45
N TRP A 270 -8.22 -22.44 4.96
CA TRP A 270 -7.55 -21.40 4.17
C TRP A 270 -6.60 -22.00 3.12
N GLN A 271 -5.80 -23.01 3.49
CA GLN A 271 -4.95 -23.73 2.54
C GLN A 271 -5.77 -24.45 1.47
N VAL A 272 -6.93 -25.02 1.81
CA VAL A 272 -7.85 -25.62 0.83
C VAL A 272 -8.47 -24.54 -0.07
N ALA A 273 -8.86 -23.39 0.47
CA ALA A 273 -9.34 -22.25 -0.31
C ALA A 273 -8.25 -21.66 -1.23
N MET A 274 -6.98 -21.69 -0.82
CA MET A 274 -5.84 -21.29 -1.64
C MET A 274 -5.51 -22.31 -2.75
N ARG A 275 -5.78 -23.60 -2.53
CA ARG A 275 -5.54 -24.66 -3.53
C ARG A 275 -6.64 -24.78 -4.58
N ASN A 276 -7.87 -24.36 -4.26
CA ASN A 276 -8.94 -24.26 -5.24
C ASN A 276 -8.73 -23.03 -6.12
N GLU A 277 -7.86 -23.15 -7.13
CA GLU A 277 -7.65 -22.18 -8.21
C GLU A 277 -8.95 -21.85 -8.98
N SER A 278 -9.99 -22.67 -8.85
CA SER A 278 -11.18 -22.68 -9.70
C SER A 278 -12.29 -21.70 -9.31
N SER A 279 -12.22 -21.07 -8.14
CA SER A 279 -13.22 -20.08 -7.70
C SER A 279 -12.65 -18.67 -7.61
N MET A 280 -11.50 -18.43 -8.24
CA MET A 280 -10.97 -17.09 -8.35
C MET A 280 -12.01 -16.25 -9.06
N MET A 281 -12.21 -15.03 -8.58
CA MET A 281 -12.49 -13.92 -9.47
C MET A 281 -11.54 -14.11 -10.66
N GLU A 282 -12.03 -14.67 -11.77
CA GLU A 282 -11.62 -14.15 -13.07
C GLU A 282 -11.69 -12.66 -12.86
N VAL A 283 -10.53 -12.00 -12.90
CA VAL A 283 -10.36 -10.55 -13.03
C VAL A 283 -11.73 -9.94 -13.20
N GLN A 284 -12.41 -9.61 -12.09
CA GLN A 284 -13.53 -8.70 -12.19
C GLN A 284 -12.81 -7.53 -12.82
N ASP A 285 -13.17 -7.25 -14.08
CA ASP A 285 -12.46 -6.27 -14.87
C ASP A 285 -12.25 -5.09 -13.93
N ILE A 286 -11.00 -4.84 -13.56
CA ILE A 286 -10.69 -3.95 -12.44
C ILE A 286 -11.29 -2.58 -12.78
N GLN A 287 -11.29 -2.28 -14.08
CA GLN A 287 -12.06 -1.24 -14.72
C GLN A 287 -13.56 -1.31 -14.39
N GLU A 288 -14.22 -2.43 -14.61
CA GLU A 288 -15.64 -2.60 -14.32
C GLU A 288 -15.98 -2.40 -12.84
N ARG A 289 -15.25 -3.02 -11.91
CA ARG A 289 -15.54 -2.94 -10.46
C ARG A 289 -15.30 -1.54 -9.91
N TRP A 290 -14.24 -0.86 -10.34
CA TRP A 290 -13.77 0.38 -9.72
C TRP A 290 -14.05 1.64 -10.53
N VAL A 291 -14.36 1.50 -11.82
CA VAL A 291 -14.63 2.63 -12.74
C VAL A 291 -16.02 2.52 -13.36
N ASP A 292 -16.28 1.52 -14.21
CA ASP A 292 -17.45 1.56 -15.10
C ASP A 292 -18.77 1.29 -14.37
N ARG A 293 -18.77 0.39 -13.37
CA ARG A 293 -19.97 -0.04 -12.62
C ARG A 293 -19.82 0.09 -11.11
N LYS A 294 -18.96 1.00 -10.64
CA LYS A 294 -18.66 1.19 -9.21
C LYS A 294 -19.93 1.28 -8.34
N ALA A 295 -20.87 2.17 -8.70
CA ALA A 295 -22.08 2.39 -7.91
C ALA A 295 -22.97 1.14 -7.78
N GLU A 296 -23.04 0.31 -8.81
CA GLU A 296 -23.83 -0.94 -8.79
C GLU A 296 -23.18 -1.96 -7.84
N TYR A 297 -21.86 -2.13 -7.93
CA TYR A 297 -21.11 -3.03 -7.06
C TYR A 297 -21.14 -2.59 -5.59
N ASP A 298 -20.96 -1.30 -5.33
CA ASP A 298 -21.00 -0.76 -3.97
C ASP A 298 -22.41 -0.91 -3.35
N GLU A 299 -23.49 -0.78 -4.14
CA GLU A 299 -24.85 -1.04 -3.67
C GLU A 299 -25.09 -2.53 -3.37
N LEU A 300 -24.58 -3.43 -4.21
CA LEU A 300 -24.67 -4.87 -3.98
C LEU A 300 -23.95 -5.28 -2.69
N GLU A 301 -22.73 -4.79 -2.47
CA GLU A 301 -21.95 -5.11 -1.28
C GLU A 301 -22.59 -4.57 0.00
N ARG A 302 -23.20 -3.38 -0.06
CA ARG A 302 -23.98 -2.84 1.06
C ARG A 302 -25.18 -3.73 1.39
N LYS A 303 -25.91 -4.23 0.38
CA LYS A 303 -27.03 -5.16 0.61
C LYS A 303 -26.57 -6.49 1.19
N GLU A 304 -25.48 -7.05 0.68
CA GLU A 304 -24.87 -8.28 1.22
C GLU A 304 -24.44 -8.10 2.68
N TRP A 305 -23.86 -6.94 3.02
CA TRP A 305 -23.47 -6.62 4.39
C TRP A 305 -24.68 -6.50 5.32
N GLU A 306 -25.73 -5.79 4.90
CA GLU A 306 -26.97 -5.68 5.66
C GLU A 306 -27.66 -7.03 5.89
N GLU A 307 -27.65 -7.91 4.88
CA GLU A 307 -28.18 -9.27 4.98
C GLU A 307 -27.35 -10.13 5.96
N GLN A 308 -26.02 -10.08 5.87
CA GLN A 308 -25.14 -10.79 6.80
C GLN A 308 -25.28 -10.27 8.24
N ALA A 309 -25.43 -8.96 8.42
CA ALA A 309 -25.67 -8.36 9.73
C ALA A 309 -27.00 -8.84 10.33
N LYS A 310 -28.08 -8.86 9.54
CA LYS A 310 -29.38 -9.39 9.96
C LYS A 310 -29.33 -10.87 10.34
N MET A 311 -28.68 -11.70 9.53
CA MET A 311 -28.51 -13.13 9.85
C MET A 311 -27.72 -13.31 11.15
N ARG A 312 -26.70 -12.48 11.40
CA ARG A 312 -25.90 -12.54 12.63
C ARG A 312 -26.67 -12.08 13.87
N GLU A 313 -27.52 -11.06 13.75
CA GLU A 313 -28.43 -10.61 14.80
C GLU A 313 -29.51 -11.67 15.13
N GLU A 314 -29.96 -12.41 14.12
CA GLU A 314 -30.90 -13.53 14.29
C GLU A 314 -30.26 -14.74 15.00
N ASP A 315 -28.99 -15.04 14.70
CA ASP A 315 -28.25 -16.18 15.28
C ASP A 315 -27.69 -15.92 16.70
N ASP A 316 -27.34 -14.67 17.05
CA ASP A 316 -26.87 -14.30 18.40
C ASP A 316 -27.31 -12.88 18.83
N PRO A 317 -28.47 -12.74 19.50
CA PRO A 317 -28.97 -11.44 19.96
C PRO A 317 -28.16 -10.81 21.11
N SER A 318 -27.09 -11.47 21.58
CA SER A 318 -26.19 -10.96 22.64
C SER A 318 -24.87 -10.39 22.12
N ALA A 319 -24.58 -10.56 20.83
CA ALA A 319 -23.42 -9.93 20.19
C ALA A 319 -23.68 -8.42 20.03
N GLY A 320 -22.82 -7.58 20.63
CA GLY A 320 -22.94 -6.12 20.59
C GLY A 320 -23.01 -5.56 19.16
N GLN A 321 -23.54 -4.32 19.06
CA GLN A 321 -23.76 -3.57 17.81
C GLN A 321 -22.65 -3.80 16.77
N ALA A 322 -23.06 -4.11 15.54
CA ALA A 322 -22.17 -4.19 14.40
C ALA A 322 -21.32 -2.90 14.30
N PRO A 323 -20.04 -2.99 13.88
CA PRO A 323 -19.30 -1.79 13.50
C PRO A 323 -20.10 -1.02 12.43
N PRO A 324 -20.09 0.32 12.49
CA PRO A 324 -20.80 1.13 11.51
C PRO A 324 -20.37 0.74 10.09
N PRO A 325 -21.24 0.92 9.07
CA PRO A 325 -20.81 0.75 7.69
C PRO A 325 -19.56 1.61 7.43
N PRO A 326 -18.67 1.20 6.50
CA PRO A 326 -17.56 2.04 6.07
C PRO A 326 -18.11 3.44 5.76
N ALA A 327 -17.52 4.45 6.39
CA ALA A 327 -18.01 5.81 6.30
C ALA A 327 -17.85 6.31 4.86
N ASP A 328 -18.87 7.02 4.35
CA ASP A 328 -18.70 7.81 3.13
C ASP A 328 -17.45 8.69 3.26
N ASP A 329 -16.49 8.55 2.34
CA ASP A 329 -15.29 9.37 2.09
C ASP A 329 -15.09 10.60 3.03
N TYR A 330 -14.84 10.35 4.32
CA TYR A 330 -14.62 11.42 5.29
C TYR A 330 -13.12 11.47 5.58
N ASP A 331 -12.41 12.25 4.77
CA ASP A 331 -11.02 12.62 5.02
C ASP A 331 -10.99 13.80 6.02
N PRO A 332 -10.57 13.58 7.29
CA PRO A 332 -10.51 14.66 8.28
C PRO A 332 -9.45 15.72 7.97
N ASP A 333 -8.52 15.49 7.02
CA ASP A 333 -7.54 16.48 6.57
C ASP A 333 -8.09 17.45 5.51
N PHE A 334 -9.23 17.13 4.89
CA PHE A 334 -9.96 18.02 3.99
C PHE A 334 -11.31 18.38 4.60
N GLY A 335 -11.29 19.37 5.51
CA GLY A 335 -12.51 19.99 6.02
C GLY A 335 -13.44 20.44 4.89
N ASP A 336 -14.75 20.36 5.16
CA ASP A 336 -15.88 20.73 4.30
C ASP A 336 -15.65 22.07 3.58
N MET A 337 -15.01 22.02 2.40
CA MET A 337 -14.74 23.20 1.59
C MET A 337 -16.00 23.56 0.81
N THR A 338 -16.99 24.11 1.52
CA THR A 338 -17.99 24.95 0.87
C THR A 338 -17.29 26.14 0.23
N ILE A 339 -17.32 26.21 -1.10
CA ILE A 339 -16.78 27.34 -1.87
C ILE A 339 -17.45 28.62 -1.36
N PRO A 340 -16.70 29.61 -0.84
CA PRO A 340 -17.30 30.87 -0.41
C PRO A 340 -17.97 31.53 -1.61
N ALA A 341 -19.23 31.92 -1.45
CA ALA A 341 -20.08 32.47 -2.52
C ALA A 341 -19.62 33.82 -3.11
N ASP A 342 -18.43 34.32 -2.75
CA ASP A 342 -17.97 35.65 -3.18
C ASP A 342 -16.44 35.75 -3.35
N SER A 343 -15.82 34.73 -3.96
CA SER A 343 -14.47 34.93 -4.51
C SER A 343 -14.59 35.81 -5.76
N GLY A 344 -14.18 37.07 -5.64
CA GLY A 344 -14.35 38.15 -6.63
C GLY A 344 -13.62 37.98 -7.98
N ILE A 345 -13.60 36.77 -8.55
CA ILE A 345 -13.05 36.46 -9.86
C ILE A 345 -14.22 36.23 -10.83
N LYS A 346 -14.55 37.26 -11.62
CA LYS A 346 -15.50 37.14 -12.74
C LYS A 346 -14.83 36.40 -13.91
N VAL A 347 -15.15 35.13 -14.07
CA VAL A 347 -14.83 34.37 -15.29
C VAL A 347 -15.72 34.84 -16.43
N VAL A 348 -15.17 35.63 -17.35
CA VAL A 348 -15.86 36.02 -18.59
C VAL A 348 -15.70 34.91 -19.62
N ARG A 349 -16.75 34.10 -19.83
CA ARG A 349 -16.82 33.18 -20.98
C ARG A 349 -16.95 34.00 -22.26
N LYS A 350 -15.91 34.02 -23.11
CA LYS A 350 -16.02 34.48 -24.50
C LYS A 350 -16.78 33.42 -25.30
N ASN A 351 -17.98 33.76 -25.75
CA ASN A 351 -18.69 32.97 -26.74
C ASN A 351 -18.14 33.27 -28.14
N LYS A 352 -17.62 32.21 -28.77
CA LYS A 352 -17.22 32.05 -30.19
C LYS A 352 -16.09 32.92 -30.73
#